data_AF-A0A1I4YJA9-F1
#
_entry.id   AF-A0A1I4YJA9-F1
#
_cell.length_a   1.000
_cell.length_b   1.000
_cell.length_c   1.000
_cell.angle_alpha   90.00
_cell.angle_beta   90.00
_cell.angle_gamma   90.00
#
_symmetry.space_group_name_H-M   'P 1'
#
loop_
_entity.id
_entity.type
_entity.pdbx_description
1 polymer ?
#
loop_
_entity_poly.entity_id
_entity_poly.type
_entity_poly.pdbx_seq_one_letter_code
_entity_poly.pdbx_strand_id
1 'polypeptide(L)' 'MRTLLWIVGVVLLVQGLAPLVQSAFGTNPAESAFLVNLIPGAQPWTNLVLAALGASAVLLAERNHRRRIRR' A
#
# COMPACT_ATOMS: atom_id res chain seq x y z
N MET A 1 -17.99 4.84 3.87
CA MET A 1 -17.09 5.19 2.73
C MET A 1 -15.74 5.74 3.17
N ARG A 2 -15.66 6.78 4.02
CA ARG A 2 -14.36 7.37 4.44
C ARG A 2 -13.42 6.37 5.14
N THR A 3 -13.92 5.69 6.17
CA THR A 3 -13.13 4.71 6.95
C THR A 3 -12.66 3.55 6.10
N LEU A 4 -13.48 3.12 5.14
CA LEU A 4 -13.20 1.99 4.27
C LEU A 4 -12.07 2.31 3.27
N LEU A 5 -12.07 3.50 2.66
CA LEU A 5 -10.96 3.98 1.84
C LEU A 5 -9.65 4.14 2.62
N TRP A 6 -9.75 4.53 3.90
CA TRP A 6 -8.59 4.67 4.78
C TRP A 6 -7.98 3.30 5.13
N ILE A 7 -8.81 2.34 5.54
CA ILE A 7 -8.40 0.96 5.83
C ILE A 7 -7.77 0.33 4.59
N VAL A 8 -8.42 0.43 3.43
CA VAL A 8 -7.89 -0.09 2.16
C VAL A 8 -6.56 0.58 1.79
N GLY A 9 -6.47 1.90 1.90
CA GLY A 9 -5.22 2.63 1.61
C GLY A 9 -4.06 2.24 2.52
N VAL A 10 -4.32 2.07 3.82
CA VAL A 10 -3.30 1.63 4.80
C VAL A 10 -2.88 0.19 4.53
N VAL A 11 -3.83 -0.72 4.27
CA VAL A 11 -3.51 -2.13 3.95
C VAL A 11 -2.66 -2.22 2.69
N LEU A 12 -2.99 -1.48 1.62
CA LEU A 12 -2.20 -1.45 0.39
C LEU A 12 -0.79 -0.88 0.62
N LEU A 13 -0.67 0.17 1.44
CA LEU A 13 0.63 0.73 1.83
C LEU A 13 1.48 -0.28 2.60
N VAL A 14 0.90 -0.95 3.60
CA VAL A 14 1.60 -1.98 4.38
C VAL A 14 2.02 -3.13 3.47
N GLN A 15 1.16 -3.58 2.56
CA GLN A 15 1.48 -4.66 1.64
C GLN A 15 2.54 -4.31 0.59
N GLY A 16 2.65 -3.04 0.18
CA GLY A 16 3.70 -2.60 -0.76
C GLY A 16 5.03 -2.27 -0.07
N LEU A 17 4.99 -1.70 1.14
CA LEU A 17 6.19 -1.25 1.87
C LEU A 17 6.81 -2.35 2.74
N ALA A 18 6.02 -3.20 3.40
CA ALA A 18 6.55 -4.24 4.29
C ALA A 18 7.49 -5.23 3.58
N PRO A 19 7.22 -5.72 2.36
CA PRO A 19 8.15 -6.60 1.65
C PRO A 19 9.42 -5.88 1.20
N LEU A 20 9.35 -4.58 0.86
CA LEU A 20 10.54 -3.77 0.55
C LEU A 20 11.43 -3.64 1.79
N VAL A 21 10.84 -3.34 2.94
CA VAL A 21 11.53 -3.25 4.23
C VAL A 21 12.14 -4.61 4.59
N GLN A 22 11.39 -5.70 4.51
CA GLN A 22 11.90 -7.05 4.77
C GLN A 22 13.09 -7.42 3.87
N SER A 23 13.01 -7.08 2.57
CA SER A 23 14.12 -7.31 1.63
C SER A 23 15.36 -6.50 1.99
N ALA A 24 15.21 -5.28 2.52
CA ALA A 24 16.31 -4.42 2.95
C ALA A 24 16.98 -4.93 4.24
N PHE A 25 16.23 -5.62 5.11
CA PHE A 25 16.73 -6.24 6.34
C PHE A 25 17.20 -7.70 6.14
N GLY A 26 17.30 -8.19 4.90
CA GLY A 26 17.77 -9.54 4.60
C GLY A 26 16.79 -10.65 4.98
N THR A 27 15.55 -10.30 5.32
CA THR A 27 14.48 -11.26 5.59
C THR A 27 13.81 -11.62 4.28
N ASN A 28 13.58 -12.91 4.02
CA ASN A 28 13.06 -13.36 2.73
C ASN A 28 11.56 -13.01 2.62
N PRO A 29 11.16 -12.02 1.81
CA PRO A 29 9.78 -11.54 1.79
C PRO A 29 8.82 -12.63 1.29
N ALA A 30 9.30 -13.62 0.53
CA ALA A 30 8.54 -14.75 0.02
C ALA A 30 7.91 -15.64 1.12
N GLU A 31 8.45 -15.63 2.34
CA GLU A 31 7.87 -16.37 3.47
C GLU A 31 6.67 -15.65 4.11
N SER A 32 6.46 -14.37 3.79
CA SER A 32 5.36 -13.59 4.32
C SER A 32 4.12 -13.68 3.42
N ALA A 33 2.91 -13.65 3.98
CA ALA A 33 1.66 -13.75 3.21
C ALA A 33 1.27 -12.41 2.53
N PHE A 34 2.15 -11.85 1.71
CA PHE A 34 1.86 -10.62 0.96
C PHE A 34 1.37 -10.92 -0.45
N LEU A 35 0.40 -10.14 -0.94
CA LEU A 35 -0.17 -10.25 -2.30
C LEU A 35 0.91 -10.16 -3.39
N VAL A 36 2.01 -9.46 -3.14
CA VAL A 36 3.15 -9.33 -4.06
C VAL A 36 3.94 -10.61 -4.26
N ASN A 37 3.82 -11.58 -3.34
CA ASN A 37 4.52 -12.85 -3.40
C ASN A 37 3.84 -13.87 -4.32
N LEU A 38 2.62 -13.59 -4.80
CA LEU A 38 2.00 -14.41 -5.85
C LEU A 38 2.78 -14.36 -7.17
N ILE A 39 3.57 -13.31 -7.41
CA ILE A 39 4.34 -13.15 -8.65
C ILE A 39 5.78 -12.73 -8.28
N PRO A 40 6.65 -13.70 -7.90
CA PRO A 40 8.00 -13.41 -7.42
C PRO A 40 8.88 -12.69 -8.46
N GLY A 41 8.67 -12.93 -9.76
CA GLY A 41 9.41 -12.24 -10.83
C GLY A 41 9.06 -10.76 -11.02
N ALA A 42 7.88 -10.32 -10.56
CA ALA A 42 7.42 -8.93 -10.69
C ALA A 42 7.34 -8.20 -9.33
N GLN A 43 7.66 -8.88 -8.24
CA GLN A 43 7.55 -8.42 -6.85
C GLN A 43 8.03 -6.97 -6.59
N PRO A 44 9.22 -6.51 -7.07
CA PRO A 44 9.64 -5.12 -6.85
C PRO A 44 8.74 -4.09 -7.57
N TRP A 45 8.26 -4.41 -8.78
CA TRP A 45 7.34 -3.55 -9.53
C TRP A 45 5.95 -3.56 -8.89
N THR A 46 5.46 -4.73 -8.47
CA THR A 46 4.18 -4.88 -7.78
C THR A 46 4.17 -4.08 -6.46
N ASN A 47 5.27 -4.09 -5.71
CA ASN A 47 5.43 -3.29 -4.49
C ASN A 47 5.32 -1.79 -4.76
N LEU A 48 6.01 -1.29 -5.79
CA LEU A 48 5.96 0.11 -6.19
C LEU A 48 4.55 0.54 -6.61
N VAL A 49 3.87 -0.29 -7.41
CA VAL A 49 2.50 -0.03 -7.85
C VAL A 49 1.53 -0.03 -6.68
N LEU A 50 1.65 -0.98 -5.74
CA LEU A 50 0.83 -1.03 -4.52
C LEU A 50 1.08 0.17 -3.60
N ALA A 51 2.34 0.55 -3.40
CA ALA A 51 2.69 1.72 -2.62
C ALA A 51 2.13 3.00 -3.26
N ALA A 52 2.25 3.14 -4.58
CA ALA A 52 1.70 4.27 -5.32
C ALA A 52 0.16 4.32 -5.23
N LEU A 53 -0.52 3.18 -5.39
CA LEU A 53 -1.99 3.09 -5.28
C LEU A 53 -2.45 3.38 -3.85
N GLY A 54 -1.78 2.82 -2.84
CA GLY A 54 -2.06 3.08 -1.43
C GLY A 54 -1.90 4.56 -1.07
N ALA A 55 -0.77 5.19 -1.48
CA ALA A 55 -0.54 6.62 -1.30
C ALA A 55 -1.60 7.47 -2.01
N SER A 56 -1.98 7.09 -3.25
CA SER A 56 -3.02 7.77 -4.03
C SER A 56 -4.38 7.72 -3.32
N ALA A 57 -4.76 6.55 -2.78
CA ALA A 57 -6.00 6.36 -2.05
C ALA A 57 -6.05 7.18 -0.76
N VAL A 58 -4.94 7.24 -0.01
CA VAL A 58 -4.81 8.08 1.20
C VAL A 58 -4.92 9.57 0.85
N LEU A 59 -4.21 10.03 -0.19
CA LEU A 59 -4.28 11.41 -0.65
C LEU A 59 -5.69 11.79 -1.14
N LEU A 60 -6.39 10.88 -1.84
CA LEU A 60 -7.77 11.10 -2.26
C LEU A 60 -8.72 11.19 -1.06
N ALA A 61 -8.55 10.32 -0.07
CA ALA A 61 -9.34 10.33 1.16
C ALA A 61 -9.15 11.65 1.93
N GLU A 62 -7.92 12.14 2.02
CA GLU A 62 -7.61 13.41 2.70
C GLU A 62 -8.10 14.63 1.92
N ARG A 63 -7.95 14.64 0.58
CA ARG A 63 -8.51 15.69 -0.28
C ARG A 63 -10.03 15.76 -0.18
N ASN A 64 -10.72 14.62 -0.15
CA ASN A 64 -12.17 14.57 0.05
C ASN A 64 -12.57 15.09 1.44
N HIS A 65 -11.75 14.87 2.46
CA HIS A 65 -12.00 15.42 3.79
C HIS A 65 -11.89 16.95 3.81
N ARG A 66 -10.83 17.52 3.22
CA ARG A 66 -10.65 18.98 3.14
C ARG A 66 -11.73 19.67 2.32
N ARG A 67 -12.22 19.03 1.25
CA ARG A 67 -13.36 19.55 0.45
C ARG A 67 -14.67 19.58 1.22
N ARG A 68 -14.89 18.64 2.15
CA ARG A 68 -16.08 18.61 3.01
C ARG A 68 -16.05 19.64 4.15
N ILE A 69 -14.87 20.10 4.57
CA ILE A 69 -14.73 21.10 5.64
C ILE A 69 -14.91 22.53 5.09
N ARG A 70 -14.72 22.74 3.78
CA ARG A 70 -14.89 24.05 3.11
C ARG A 70 -16.30 24.30 2.54
N ARG A 71 -17.25 23.38 2.72
CA ARG A 71 -18.66 23.56 2.35
C ARG A 71 -19.50 23.57 3.62
#